data_AF-A0A645H5J5-F1
#
_entry.id   AF-A0A645H5J5-F1
#
_cell.length_a   1.000
_cell.length_b   1.000
_cell.length_c   1.000
_cell.angle_alpha   90.00
_cell.angle_beta   90.00
_cell.angle_gamma   90.00
#
_symmetry.space_group_name_H-M   'P 1'
#
loop_
_entity.id
_entity.type
_entity.pdbx_description
1 polymer ?
#
loop_
_entity_poly.entity_id
_entity_poly.type
_entity_poly.pdbx_seq_one_letter_code
_entity_poly.pdbx_strand_id
1 'polypeptide(L)'
;MRSYADLLIPIAQHASLSIHGVIDGLESGYAAAVLEKGKLIFKKYDTTGTDFDIMGSLCLKFKFEEPELCSFLTVVLSRACGNAPSIPVGRHWDNFSFTKDLYLPLEFCYYRYIYIGDPPEDPYPELLSSLSIAQLVYLWEKYLEEGVNYEEFDRLYELFEQRADFPFCPWLIALRIAIEKLHMNIQMQEDDFYIFDSQGNRKKLGFNRPSSAEKLFLKLLFPV
;
A
#
# COMPACT_ATOMS: atom_id res chain seq x y z
N MET A 1 -16.25 -12.79 23.17
CA MET A 1 -16.34 -11.52 22.42
C MET A 1 -15.41 -10.54 23.12
N ARG A 2 -14.22 -10.24 22.56
CA ARG A 2 -13.33 -9.23 23.16
C ARG A 2 -14.12 -7.93 23.25
N SER A 3 -14.12 -7.27 24.40
CA SER A 3 -14.82 -5.99 24.52
C SER A 3 -14.11 -5.01 23.59
N TYR A 4 -14.84 -4.27 22.75
CA TYR A 4 -14.26 -3.21 21.95
C TYR A 4 -13.49 -2.19 22.81
N ALA A 5 -13.83 -2.08 24.10
CA ALA A 5 -13.08 -1.28 25.06
C ALA A 5 -11.61 -1.72 25.19
N ASP A 6 -11.31 -3.02 25.14
CA ASP A 6 -9.94 -3.54 25.30
C ASP A 6 -9.04 -3.14 24.11
N LEU A 7 -9.64 -2.93 22.93
CA LEU A 7 -8.96 -2.45 21.73
C LEU A 7 -8.81 -0.92 21.72
N LEU A 8 -9.79 -0.19 22.27
CA LEU A 8 -9.83 1.27 22.23
C LEU A 8 -9.05 1.93 23.36
N ILE A 9 -8.85 1.27 24.50
CA ILE A 9 -8.09 1.81 25.64
C ILE A 9 -6.64 2.18 25.25
N PRO A 10 -5.86 1.28 24.61
CA PRO A 10 -4.49 1.64 24.18
C PRO A 10 -4.49 2.81 23.20
N ILE A 11 -5.45 2.85 22.27
CA ILE A 11 -5.54 3.94 21.30
C ILE A 11 -5.86 5.27 21.99
N ALA A 12 -6.80 5.26 22.94
CA ALA A 12 -7.19 6.45 23.72
C ALA A 12 -6.06 6.98 24.62
N GLN A 13 -5.06 6.16 24.96
CA GLN A 13 -3.85 6.60 25.68
C GLN A 13 -2.89 7.40 24.80
N HIS A 14 -2.90 7.15 23.48
CA HIS A 14 -1.96 7.76 22.53
C HIS A 14 -2.63 8.77 21.59
N ALA A 15 -3.96 8.81 21.52
CA ALA A 15 -4.71 9.68 20.64
C ALA A 15 -6.07 10.05 21.24
N SER A 16 -6.56 11.25 20.92
CA SER A 16 -7.96 11.57 21.18
C SER A 16 -8.83 10.90 20.12
N LEU A 17 -9.78 10.07 20.54
CA LEU A 17 -10.73 9.37 19.67
C LEU A 17 -12.13 9.98 19.77
N SER A 18 -12.71 10.36 18.64
CA SER A 18 -14.12 10.70 18.54
C SER A 18 -14.79 10.00 17.36
N ILE A 19 -16.06 9.63 17.56
CA ILE A 19 -16.94 9.03 16.57
C ILE A 19 -17.94 10.11 16.18
N HIS A 20 -17.91 10.55 14.94
CA HIS A 20 -18.85 11.53 14.39
C HIS A 20 -19.87 10.81 13.53
N GLY A 21 -21.07 11.38 13.42
CA GLY A 21 -22.08 10.85 12.52
C GLY A 21 -23.31 11.73 12.46
N VAL A 22 -24.33 11.19 11.80
CA VAL A 22 -25.64 11.79 11.67
C VAL A 22 -26.56 11.17 12.73
N ILE A 23 -27.20 12.03 13.52
CA ILE A 23 -28.17 11.66 14.55
C ILE A 23 -29.59 12.02 14.07
N ASP A 24 -30.59 11.80 14.91
CA ASP A 24 -32.00 12.07 14.56
C ASP A 24 -32.20 13.50 14.01
N GLY A 25 -33.06 13.62 13.01
CA GLY A 25 -33.32 14.92 12.36
C GLY A 25 -32.26 15.38 11.35
N LEU A 26 -31.34 14.50 10.93
CA LEU A 26 -30.21 14.81 10.03
C LEU A 26 -29.17 15.77 10.64
N GLU A 27 -29.14 15.86 11.97
CA GLU A 27 -28.17 16.68 12.70
C GLU A 27 -26.84 15.95 12.89
N SER A 28 -25.78 16.71 13.16
CA SER A 28 -24.46 16.13 13.43
C SER A 28 -24.28 15.89 14.92
N GLY A 29 -24.00 14.65 15.30
CA GLY A 29 -23.63 14.27 16.66
C GLY A 29 -22.21 13.70 16.70
N TYR A 30 -21.59 13.69 17.87
CA TYR A 30 -20.36 12.94 18.09
C TYR A 30 -20.25 12.36 19.50
N ALA A 31 -19.54 11.23 19.62
CA ALA A 31 -19.17 10.62 20.89
C ALA A 31 -17.64 10.62 21.00
N ALA A 32 -17.11 11.16 22.10
CA ALA A 32 -15.66 11.17 22.35
C ALA A 32 -15.30 10.16 23.45
N ALA A 33 -14.24 9.40 23.23
CA ALA A 33 -13.67 8.50 24.22
C ALA A 33 -12.74 9.30 25.14
N VAL A 34 -13.00 9.27 26.45
CA VAL A 34 -12.24 10.00 27.47
C VAL A 34 -11.77 9.02 28.53
N LEU A 35 -10.48 9.05 28.85
CA LEU A 35 -9.92 8.30 29.97
C LEU A 35 -10.08 9.10 31.26
N GLU A 36 -10.96 8.65 32.15
CA GLU A 36 -11.15 9.22 33.48
C GLU A 36 -10.87 8.17 34.56
N LYS A 37 -9.90 8.43 35.45
CA LYS A 37 -9.55 7.54 36.57
C LYS A 37 -9.28 6.08 36.13
N GLY A 38 -8.66 5.89 34.98
CA GLY A 38 -8.34 4.57 34.42
C GLY A 38 -9.52 3.83 33.78
N LYS A 39 -10.68 4.48 33.63
CA LYS A 39 -11.84 3.96 32.91
C LYS A 39 -12.06 4.73 31.61
N LEU A 40 -12.37 4.01 30.55
CA LEU A 40 -12.80 4.60 29.29
C LEU A 40 -14.28 4.99 29.41
N ILE A 41 -14.58 6.27 29.25
CA ILE A 41 -15.93 6.83 29.26
C ILE A 41 -16.21 7.45 27.90
N PHE A 42 -17.36 7.14 27.31
CA PHE A 42 -17.84 7.84 26.12
C PHE A 42 -18.75 8.99 26.51
N LYS A 43 -18.41 10.20 26.09
CA LYS A 43 -19.26 11.39 26.25
C LYS A 43 -19.90 11.73 24.91
N LYS A 44 -21.22 11.88 24.91
CA LYS A 44 -22.00 12.29 23.72
C LYS A 44 -22.11 13.81 23.65
N TYR A 45 -22.11 14.33 22.44
CA TYR A 45 -22.23 15.73 22.13
C TYR A 45 -23.15 15.89 20.93
N ASP A 46 -24.08 16.81 21.04
CA ASP A 46 -25.01 17.23 20.01
C ASP A 46 -25.06 18.76 20.00
N THR A 47 -25.22 19.33 18.80
CA THR A 47 -25.48 20.75 18.57
C THR A 47 -26.73 21.28 19.26
N THR A 48 -27.77 20.47 19.48
CA THR A 48 -29.02 20.92 20.15
C THR A 48 -29.04 20.64 21.66
N GLY A 49 -28.06 19.88 22.17
CA GLY A 49 -27.97 19.50 23.57
C GLY A 49 -28.97 18.41 23.97
N THR A 50 -29.53 17.70 23.00
CA THR A 50 -30.47 16.59 23.20
C THR A 50 -29.71 15.26 23.22
N ASP A 51 -30.14 14.31 24.06
CA ASP A 51 -29.58 12.96 24.01
C ASP A 51 -30.08 12.22 22.77
N PHE A 52 -29.28 11.28 22.26
CA PHE A 52 -29.60 10.48 21.09
C PHE A 52 -29.17 9.03 21.30
N ASP A 53 -29.96 8.09 20.77
CA ASP A 53 -29.71 6.65 20.93
C ASP A 53 -29.05 6.02 19.71
N ILE A 54 -29.24 6.60 18.52
CA ILE A 54 -28.76 6.05 17.25
C ILE A 54 -27.90 7.10 16.54
N MET A 55 -26.77 6.65 16.00
CA MET A 55 -25.90 7.44 15.13
C MET A 55 -25.63 6.65 13.84
N GLY A 56 -25.97 7.25 12.70
CA GLY A 56 -25.69 6.73 11.37
C GLY A 56 -24.50 7.44 10.71
N SER A 57 -24.08 6.95 9.54
CA SER A 57 -23.04 7.58 8.71
C SER A 57 -21.76 7.92 9.48
N LEU A 58 -21.18 6.89 10.10
CA LEU A 58 -20.11 7.03 11.08
C LEU A 58 -18.78 7.45 10.43
N CYS A 59 -18.05 8.31 11.13
CA CYS A 59 -16.69 8.73 10.84
C CYS A 59 -15.86 8.64 12.13
N LEU A 60 -14.75 7.88 12.08
CA LEU A 60 -13.80 7.85 13.17
C LEU A 60 -12.76 8.96 12.99
N LYS A 61 -12.59 9.76 14.03
CA LYS A 61 -11.58 10.82 14.08
C LYS A 61 -10.58 10.50 15.18
N PHE A 62 -9.31 10.42 14.77
CA PHE A 62 -8.18 10.30 15.68
C PHE A 62 -7.39 11.60 15.63
N LYS A 63 -6.96 12.09 16.79
CA LYS A 63 -6.05 13.24 16.90
C LYS A 63 -4.77 12.78 17.57
N PHE A 64 -3.67 12.86 16.82
CA PHE A 64 -2.31 12.57 17.28
C PHE A 64 -1.55 13.89 17.46
N GLU A 65 -0.60 13.91 18.40
CA GLU A 65 0.28 15.07 18.59
C GLU A 65 1.37 15.14 17.51
N GLU A 66 1.87 13.98 17.07
CA GLU A 66 2.90 13.85 16.03
C GLU A 66 2.26 13.88 14.63
N PRO A 67 2.54 14.92 13.81
CA PRO A 67 1.97 15.04 12.46
C PRO A 67 2.38 13.88 11.54
N GLU A 68 3.61 13.39 11.66
CA GLU A 68 4.17 12.33 10.82
C GLU A 68 3.48 11.00 11.09
N LEU A 69 3.17 10.71 12.36
CA LEU A 69 2.35 9.56 12.74
C LEU A 69 0.93 9.66 12.14
N CYS A 70 0.32 10.85 12.17
CA CYS A 70 -0.99 11.08 11.56
C CYS A 70 -0.96 10.83 10.04
N SER A 71 0.07 11.33 9.36
CA SER A 71 0.26 11.09 7.91
C SER A 71 0.49 9.61 7.61
N PHE A 72 1.34 8.93 8.39
CA PHE A 72 1.60 7.50 8.24
C PHE A 72 0.33 6.67 8.46
N LEU A 73 -0.43 6.93 9.52
CA LEU A 73 -1.67 6.21 9.80
C LEU A 73 -2.74 6.50 8.74
N THR A 74 -2.80 7.72 8.19
CA THR A 74 -3.68 8.01 7.05
C THR A 74 -3.34 7.12 5.85
N VAL A 75 -2.05 6.97 5.55
CA VAL A 75 -1.52 6.12 4.48
C VAL A 75 -1.83 4.64 4.72
N VAL A 76 -1.70 4.16 5.97
CA VAL A 76 -1.99 2.76 6.34
C VAL A 76 -3.50 2.49 6.33
N LEU A 77 -4.29 3.29 7.04
CA LEU A 77 -5.73 3.06 7.21
C LEU A 77 -6.52 3.21 5.91
N SER A 78 -6.14 4.15 5.03
CA SER A 78 -6.78 4.28 3.70
C SER A 78 -6.58 3.04 2.83
N ARG A 79 -5.52 2.26 3.06
CA ARG A 79 -5.24 1.01 2.33
C ARG A 79 -5.75 -0.23 3.05
N ALA A 80 -5.85 -0.18 4.37
CA ALA A 80 -6.45 -1.24 5.19
C ALA A 80 -7.96 -1.44 4.91
N CYS A 81 -8.63 -0.48 4.28
CA CYS A 81 -10.04 -0.59 3.90
C CYS A 81 -10.33 -1.63 2.80
N GLY A 82 -9.30 -2.20 2.16
CA GLY A 82 -9.45 -3.34 1.25
C GLY A 82 -9.28 -4.67 1.98
N ASN A 83 -9.88 -5.76 1.46
CA ASN A 83 -9.64 -7.13 1.94
C ASN A 83 -8.19 -7.63 1.67
N ALA A 84 -7.24 -6.73 1.43
CA ALA A 84 -5.84 -7.07 1.23
C ALA A 84 -5.16 -7.21 2.60
N PRO A 85 -4.54 -8.36 2.91
CA PRO A 85 -3.89 -8.59 4.20
C PRO A 85 -2.54 -7.87 4.31
N SER A 86 -2.08 -7.21 3.24
CA SER A 86 -0.81 -6.51 3.17
C SER A 86 -0.99 -5.05 2.76
N ILE A 87 -0.18 -4.16 3.35
CA ILE A 87 -0.16 -2.73 3.08
C ILE A 87 1.26 -2.30 2.69
N PRO A 88 1.49 -1.96 1.40
CA PRO A 88 2.78 -1.46 0.95
C PRO A 88 2.93 0.04 1.27
N VAL A 89 4.05 0.41 1.86
CA VAL A 89 4.44 1.79 2.19
C VAL A 89 5.84 2.11 1.66
N GLY A 90 6.09 3.39 1.37
CA GLY A 90 7.39 3.82 0.85
C GLY A 90 8.49 3.83 1.93
N ARG A 91 9.74 3.57 1.52
CA ARG A 91 10.92 3.57 2.41
C ARG A 91 11.24 4.91 3.08
N HIS A 92 10.65 6.03 2.65
CA HIS A 92 10.83 7.31 3.34
C HIS A 92 10.31 7.27 4.79
N TRP A 93 9.45 6.31 5.12
CA TRP A 93 8.96 6.07 6.48
C TRP A 93 9.97 5.32 7.38
N ASP A 94 11.05 4.75 6.83
CA ASP A 94 12.10 4.05 7.60
C ASP A 94 12.81 4.97 8.62
N ASN A 95 12.77 6.28 8.39
CA ASN A 95 13.40 7.28 9.25
C ASN A 95 12.66 7.50 10.58
N PHE A 96 11.44 6.97 10.73
CA PHE A 96 10.61 7.17 11.92
C PHE A 96 10.70 5.97 12.86
N SER A 97 10.88 6.21 14.15
CA SER A 97 11.03 5.12 15.13
C SER A 97 9.77 4.27 15.29
N PHE A 98 8.58 4.86 15.10
CA PHE A 98 7.30 4.18 15.28
C PHE A 98 7.01 3.12 14.20
N THR A 99 7.82 3.03 13.15
CA THR A 99 7.58 2.10 12.04
C THR A 99 8.40 0.81 12.09
N LYS A 100 9.48 0.80 12.88
CA LYS A 100 10.49 -0.27 12.86
C LYS A 100 9.94 -1.66 13.12
N ASP A 101 9.00 -1.76 14.05
CA ASP A 101 8.42 -3.05 14.47
C ASP A 101 7.17 -3.43 13.64
N LEU A 102 6.74 -2.58 12.69
CA LEU A 102 5.54 -2.80 11.88
C LEU A 102 5.82 -3.54 10.57
N TYR A 103 7.06 -3.53 10.11
CA TYR A 103 7.43 -4.04 8.79
C TYR A 103 7.79 -5.51 8.83
N LEU A 104 7.40 -6.25 7.78
CA LEU A 104 7.99 -7.54 7.48
C LEU A 104 9.50 -7.37 7.22
N PRO A 105 10.35 -8.32 7.66
CA PRO A 105 11.81 -8.24 7.55
C PRO A 105 12.30 -8.56 6.12
N LEU A 106 11.89 -7.74 5.15
CA LEU A 106 12.22 -7.89 3.73
C LEU A 106 13.26 -6.84 3.33
N GLU A 107 14.48 -7.31 2.99
CA GLU A 107 15.62 -6.42 2.79
C GLU A 107 15.68 -5.79 1.39
N PHE A 108 15.33 -6.56 0.35
CA PHE A 108 15.59 -6.18 -1.04
C PHE A 108 14.35 -5.70 -1.81
N CYS A 109 13.17 -5.73 -1.18
CA CYS A 109 11.97 -5.10 -1.74
C CYS A 109 12.07 -3.57 -1.75
N TYR A 110 11.67 -2.90 -2.82
CA TYR A 110 11.61 -1.44 -2.83
C TYR A 110 10.62 -0.88 -1.79
N TYR A 111 9.44 -1.48 -1.65
CA TYR A 111 8.46 -1.08 -0.64
C TYR A 111 8.66 -1.80 0.69
N ARG A 112 8.20 -1.18 1.78
CA ARG A 112 7.97 -1.86 3.06
C ARG A 112 6.57 -2.40 3.10
N TYR A 113 6.39 -3.54 3.76
CA TYR A 113 5.11 -4.21 3.85
C TYR A 113 4.70 -4.38 5.30
N ILE A 114 3.49 -3.93 5.62
CA ILE A 114 2.83 -4.18 6.90
C ILE A 114 1.79 -5.26 6.65
N TYR A 115 1.83 -6.32 7.44
CA TYR A 115 0.90 -7.43 7.33
C TYR A 115 -0.17 -7.36 8.43
N ILE A 116 -1.44 -7.47 8.06
CA ILE A 116 -2.58 -7.46 8.98
C ILE A 116 -2.84 -8.90 9.43
N GLY A 117 -2.47 -9.20 10.68
CA GLY A 117 -2.61 -10.53 11.26
C GLY A 117 -1.30 -11.30 11.21
N ASP A 118 -1.38 -12.62 11.23
CA ASP A 118 -0.20 -13.49 11.17
C ASP A 118 0.15 -13.75 9.69
N PRO A 119 1.38 -13.41 9.24
CA PRO A 119 1.79 -13.66 7.87
C PRO A 119 1.95 -15.16 7.59
N PRO A 120 1.61 -15.63 6.38
CA PRO A 120 1.89 -17.01 5.97
C PRO A 120 3.40 -17.24 5.80
N GLU A 121 3.79 -18.50 5.63
CA GLU A 121 5.19 -18.88 5.39
C GLU A 121 5.76 -18.22 4.12
N ASP A 122 4.95 -18.16 3.06
CA ASP A 122 5.24 -17.39 1.85
C ASP A 122 4.23 -16.23 1.70
N PRO A 123 4.59 -15.00 2.13
CA PRO A 123 3.70 -13.85 2.02
C PRO A 123 3.69 -13.22 0.63
N TYR A 124 4.65 -13.52 -0.25
CA TYR A 124 4.92 -12.73 -1.45
C TYR A 124 3.72 -12.60 -2.41
N PRO A 125 2.89 -13.64 -2.68
CA PRO A 125 1.70 -13.47 -3.52
C PRO A 125 0.75 -12.37 -3.01
N GLU A 126 0.57 -12.28 -1.70
CA GLU A 126 -0.30 -11.28 -1.06
C GLU A 126 0.37 -9.90 -1.03
N LEU A 127 1.69 -9.85 -0.83
CA LEU A 127 2.45 -8.60 -0.90
C LEU A 127 2.37 -7.98 -2.30
N LEU A 128 2.65 -8.76 -3.34
CA LEU A 128 2.68 -8.28 -4.72
C LEU A 128 1.27 -7.90 -5.22
N SER A 129 0.23 -8.61 -4.79
CA SER A 129 -1.15 -8.26 -5.14
C SER A 129 -1.68 -7.02 -4.40
N SER A 130 -1.07 -6.65 -3.26
CA SER A 130 -1.41 -5.43 -2.52
C SER A 130 -0.87 -4.13 -3.13
N LEU A 131 0.04 -4.21 -4.11
CA LEU A 131 0.62 -3.05 -4.77
C LEU A 131 -0.42 -2.35 -5.66
N SER A 132 -0.58 -1.05 -5.45
CA SER A 132 -1.40 -0.22 -6.34
C SER A 132 -0.75 -0.07 -7.72
N ILE A 133 -1.54 0.22 -8.76
CA ILE A 133 -1.02 0.51 -10.11
C ILE A 133 0.05 1.61 -10.08
N ALA A 134 -0.15 2.67 -9.30
CA ALA A 134 0.84 3.74 -9.18
C ALA A 134 2.18 3.24 -8.61
N GLN A 135 2.14 2.31 -7.65
CA GLN A 135 3.35 1.71 -7.09
C GLN A 135 4.05 0.78 -8.07
N LEU A 136 3.29 -0.02 -8.82
CA LEU A 136 3.80 -0.88 -9.89
C LEU A 136 4.45 -0.06 -11.01
N VAL A 137 3.81 1.06 -11.41
CA VAL A 137 4.36 1.99 -12.41
C VAL A 137 5.70 2.52 -11.94
N TYR A 138 5.81 2.92 -10.67
CA TYR A 138 7.06 3.41 -10.12
C TYR A 138 8.18 2.36 -10.13
N LEU A 139 7.88 1.09 -9.80
CA LEU A 139 8.87 0.00 -9.90
C LEU A 139 9.38 -0.16 -11.33
N TRP A 140 8.47 -0.13 -12.31
CA TRP A 140 8.83 -0.18 -13.72
C TRP A 140 9.63 1.04 -14.16
N GLU A 141 9.27 2.25 -13.72
CA GLU A 141 10.04 3.47 -13.99
C GLU A 141 11.48 3.31 -13.49
N LYS A 142 11.68 2.85 -12.25
CA LYS A 142 13.03 2.61 -11.70
C LYS A 142 13.82 1.57 -12.47
N TYR A 143 13.19 0.47 -12.86
CA TYR A 143 13.86 -0.51 -13.69
C TYR A 143 14.22 0.06 -15.08
N LEU A 144 13.27 0.73 -15.74
CA LEU A 144 13.44 1.24 -17.10
C LEU A 144 14.46 2.40 -17.15
N GLU A 145 14.50 3.26 -16.13
CA GLU A 145 15.41 4.42 -16.04
C GLU A 145 16.81 4.02 -15.54
N GLU A 146 16.88 3.28 -14.44
CA GLU A 146 18.11 3.04 -13.68
C GLU A 146 18.64 1.60 -13.81
N GLY A 147 17.85 0.69 -14.38
CA GLY A 147 18.21 -0.74 -14.51
C GLY A 147 18.11 -1.52 -13.20
N VAL A 148 17.48 -0.95 -12.16
CA VAL A 148 17.42 -1.56 -10.83
C VAL A 148 16.39 -2.68 -10.80
N ASN A 149 16.84 -3.90 -10.48
CA ASN A 149 15.99 -5.07 -10.26
C ASN A 149 15.74 -5.24 -8.76
N TYR A 150 14.54 -4.89 -8.30
CA TYR A 150 14.11 -5.14 -6.93
C TYR A 150 13.55 -6.55 -6.76
N GLU A 151 13.55 -7.04 -5.52
CA GLU A 151 13.07 -8.39 -5.18
C GLU A 151 11.61 -8.62 -5.58
N GLU A 152 10.77 -7.57 -5.64
CA GLU A 152 9.40 -7.70 -6.15
C GLU A 152 9.35 -8.30 -7.56
N PHE A 153 10.32 -7.99 -8.42
CA PHE A 153 10.41 -8.57 -9.76
C PHE A 153 10.89 -10.03 -9.73
N ASP A 154 11.81 -10.37 -8.83
CA ASP A 154 12.29 -11.75 -8.67
C ASP A 154 11.14 -12.67 -8.26
N ARG A 155 10.36 -12.24 -7.26
CA ARG A 155 9.21 -12.98 -6.74
C ARG A 155 8.07 -13.08 -7.76
N LEU A 156 7.81 -12.00 -8.49
CA LEU A 156 6.83 -12.05 -9.57
C LEU A 156 7.25 -13.02 -10.69
N TYR A 157 8.54 -13.08 -11.01
CA TYR A 157 9.07 -13.99 -12.02
C TYR A 157 9.00 -15.45 -11.56
N GLU A 158 9.29 -15.74 -10.29
CA GLU A 158 9.08 -17.07 -9.69
C GLU A 158 7.61 -17.52 -9.84
N LEU A 159 6.65 -16.64 -9.52
CA LEU A 159 5.21 -16.94 -9.69
C LEU A 159 4.84 -17.19 -11.16
N PHE A 160 5.46 -16.44 -12.08
CA PHE A 160 5.25 -16.63 -13.52
C PHE A 160 5.79 -17.98 -13.99
N GLU A 161 6.99 -18.39 -13.57
CA GLU A 161 7.59 -19.68 -13.92
C GLU A 161 6.79 -20.86 -13.36
N GLN A 162 6.28 -20.71 -12.14
CA GLN A 162 5.43 -21.72 -11.49
C GLN A 162 4.03 -21.82 -12.09
N ARG A 163 3.66 -20.93 -13.04
CA ARG A 163 2.31 -20.80 -13.60
C ARG A 163 1.25 -20.66 -12.49
N ALA A 164 1.60 -19.93 -11.44
CA ALA A 164 0.70 -19.67 -10.33
C ALA A 164 -0.53 -18.90 -10.84
N ASP A 165 -1.69 -19.14 -10.22
CA ASP A 165 -2.88 -18.32 -10.44
C ASP A 165 -2.70 -16.97 -9.75
N PHE A 166 -2.01 -16.05 -10.45
CA PHE A 166 -1.65 -14.74 -9.96
C PHE A 166 -2.12 -13.64 -10.92
N PRO A 167 -2.65 -12.50 -10.44
CA PRO A 167 -3.10 -11.42 -11.30
C PRO A 167 -1.91 -10.67 -11.92
N PHE A 168 -1.42 -11.13 -13.08
CA PHE A 168 -0.35 -10.46 -13.84
C PHE A 168 -0.82 -9.22 -14.61
N CYS A 169 -2.13 -9.04 -14.82
CA CYS A 169 -2.68 -7.94 -15.61
C CYS A 169 -2.32 -6.54 -15.04
N PRO A 170 -2.44 -6.26 -13.72
CA PRO A 170 -1.95 -5.01 -13.11
C PRO A 170 -0.49 -4.67 -13.45
N TRP A 171 0.38 -5.68 -13.50
CA TRP A 171 1.81 -5.51 -13.83
C TRP A 171 2.02 -5.13 -15.29
N LEU A 172 1.27 -5.75 -16.22
CA LEU A 172 1.29 -5.38 -17.64
C LEU A 172 0.76 -3.95 -17.86
N ILE A 173 -0.34 -3.59 -17.20
CA ILE A 173 -0.91 -2.23 -17.30
C ILE A 173 0.10 -1.20 -16.80
N ALA A 174 0.68 -1.45 -15.63
CA ALA A 174 1.69 -0.57 -15.04
C ALA A 174 2.93 -0.42 -15.94
N LEU A 175 3.38 -1.51 -16.57
CA LEU A 175 4.49 -1.47 -17.52
C LEU A 175 4.17 -0.55 -18.71
N ARG A 176 2.99 -0.67 -19.30
CA ARG A 176 2.57 0.18 -20.44
C ARG A 176 2.51 1.66 -20.05
N ILE A 177 1.98 1.97 -18.88
CA ILE A 177 1.95 3.35 -18.36
C ILE A 177 3.37 3.88 -18.15
N ALA A 178 4.29 3.08 -17.59
CA ALA A 178 5.68 3.49 -17.40
C ALA A 178 6.39 3.78 -18.73
N ILE A 179 6.22 2.91 -19.74
CA ILE A 179 6.76 3.11 -21.10
C ILE A 179 6.25 4.42 -21.70
N GLU A 180 4.94 4.67 -21.60
CA GLU A 180 4.30 5.88 -22.13
C GLU A 180 4.82 7.15 -21.44
N LYS A 181 4.88 7.16 -20.11
CA LYS A 181 5.40 8.29 -19.32
C LYS A 181 6.85 8.62 -19.62
N LEU A 182 7.68 7.60 -19.83
CA LEU A 182 9.09 7.76 -20.15
C LEU A 182 9.32 8.06 -21.64
N HIS A 183 8.25 8.16 -22.44
CA HIS A 183 8.31 8.34 -23.89
C HIS A 183 9.26 7.34 -24.58
N MET A 184 9.30 6.11 -24.07
CA MET A 184 10.15 5.07 -24.62
C MET A 184 9.54 4.48 -25.88
N ASN A 185 10.37 4.25 -26.89
CA ASN A 185 9.97 3.60 -28.13
C ASN A 185 10.51 2.18 -28.16
N ILE A 186 9.61 1.21 -28.32
CA ILE A 186 9.95 -0.21 -28.44
C ILE A 186 9.72 -0.60 -29.89
N GLN A 187 10.79 -0.96 -30.59
CA GLN A 187 10.76 -1.42 -31.97
C GLN A 187 11.03 -2.92 -32.00
N MET A 188 10.13 -3.68 -32.61
CA MET A 188 10.40 -5.07 -32.99
C MET A 188 11.03 -5.09 -34.38
N GLN A 189 12.15 -5.78 -34.49
CA GLN A 189 12.70 -6.26 -35.77
C GLN A 189 12.57 -7.79 -35.81
N GLU A 190 12.77 -8.37 -36.99
CA GLU A 190 12.43 -9.78 -37.29
C GLU A 190 12.87 -10.79 -36.21
N ASP A 191 14.06 -10.60 -35.61
CA ASP A 191 14.62 -11.49 -34.58
C ASP A 191 15.06 -10.78 -33.28
N ASP A 192 14.85 -9.46 -33.14
CA ASP A 192 15.35 -8.69 -31.99
C ASP A 192 14.42 -7.52 -31.64
N PHE A 193 14.50 -7.04 -30.40
CA PHE A 193 13.78 -5.84 -29.96
C PHE A 193 14.75 -4.75 -29.54
N TYR A 194 14.39 -3.51 -29.86
CA TYR A 194 15.20 -2.33 -29.56
C TYR A 194 14.37 -1.38 -28.72
N ILE A 195 14.94 -0.97 -27.59
CA ILE A 195 14.34 0.04 -26.71
C ILE A 195 15.12 1.33 -26.90
N PHE A 196 14.41 2.40 -27.21
CA PHE A 196 14.95 3.74 -27.31
C PHE A 196 14.37 4.59 -26.20
N ASP A 197 15.21 5.39 -25.55
CA ASP A 197 14.76 6.42 -24.61
C ASP A 197 14.09 7.59 -25.35
N SER A 198 13.60 8.56 -24.59
CA SER A 198 12.95 9.77 -25.13
C SER A 198 13.87 10.63 -26.00
N GLN A 199 15.19 10.44 -25.93
CA GLN A 199 16.19 11.13 -26.74
C GLN A 199 16.61 10.33 -27.98
N GLY A 200 16.06 9.13 -28.18
CA GLY A 200 16.41 8.23 -29.27
C GLY A 200 17.69 7.42 -29.02
N ASN A 201 18.25 7.44 -27.81
CA ASN A 201 19.40 6.60 -27.48
C ASN A 201 18.92 5.17 -27.22
N ARG A 202 19.64 4.20 -27.77
CA ARG A 202 19.37 2.78 -27.52
C ARG A 202 19.69 2.43 -26.07
N LYS A 203 18.69 1.98 -25.31
CA LYS A 203 18.91 1.29 -24.04
C LYS A 203 19.19 -0.18 -24.29
N LYS A 204 20.35 -0.64 -23.81
CA LYS A 204 20.66 -2.06 -23.73
C LYS A 204 20.16 -2.57 -22.39
N LEU A 205 19.16 -3.45 -22.42
CA LEU A 205 18.88 -4.31 -21.28
C LEU A 205 19.99 -5.38 -21.18
N GLY A 206 20.21 -5.94 -20.00
CA GLY A 206 21.44 -6.63 -19.63
C GLY A 206 21.59 -8.01 -20.26
N PHE A 207 21.98 -8.09 -21.54
CA PHE A 207 22.09 -9.34 -22.31
C PHE A 207 22.93 -10.47 -21.70
N ASN A 208 23.92 -10.19 -20.84
CA ASN A 208 24.83 -11.23 -20.35
C ASN A 208 24.21 -12.09 -19.23
N ARG A 209 23.26 -11.55 -18.45
CA ARG A 209 22.43 -12.26 -17.46
C ARG A 209 21.15 -11.45 -17.27
N PRO A 210 20.05 -11.77 -17.99
CA PRO A 210 18.84 -10.97 -17.90
C PRO A 210 18.28 -11.03 -16.48
N SER A 211 17.99 -9.87 -15.90
CA SER A 211 17.34 -9.77 -14.59
C SER A 211 15.91 -10.29 -14.64
N SER A 212 15.30 -10.56 -13.49
CA SER A 212 13.89 -11.00 -13.45
C SER A 212 12.96 -9.95 -14.05
N ALA A 213 13.22 -8.67 -13.79
CA ALA A 213 12.51 -7.56 -14.42
C ALA A 213 12.65 -7.57 -15.95
N GLU A 214 13.84 -7.86 -16.49
CA GLU A 214 14.06 -7.99 -17.93
C GLU A 214 13.27 -9.15 -18.53
N LYS A 215 13.32 -10.32 -17.89
CA LYS A 215 12.57 -11.49 -18.35
C LYS A 215 11.07 -11.23 -18.32
N LEU A 216 10.56 -10.62 -17.24
CA LEU A 216 9.16 -10.24 -17.10
C LEU A 216 8.74 -9.22 -18.15
N PHE A 217 9.55 -8.19 -18.38
CA PHE A 217 9.31 -7.18 -19.42
C PHE A 217 9.06 -7.84 -20.77
N LEU A 218 9.90 -8.79 -21.16
CA LEU A 218 9.76 -9.52 -22.43
C LEU A 218 8.54 -10.42 -22.45
N LYS A 219 8.31 -11.19 -21.39
CA LYS A 219 7.17 -12.11 -21.30
C LYS A 219 5.83 -11.39 -21.30
N LEU A 220 5.75 -10.21 -20.68
CA LEU A 220 4.52 -9.42 -20.59
C LEU A 220 4.20 -8.69 -21.89
N LEU A 221 5.21 -8.16 -22.60
CA LEU A 221 4.99 -7.42 -23.85
C LEU A 221 4.87 -8.33 -25.08
N PHE A 222 5.58 -9.46 -25.08
CA PHE A 222 5.64 -10.41 -26.17
C PHE A 222 5.24 -11.81 -25.67
N PRO A 223 3.95 -12.03 -25.36
CA PRO A 223 3.47 -13.36 -24.99
C PRO A 223 3.64 -14.30 -26.20
N VAL A 224 4.40 -15.39 -26.01
CA VAL A 224 4.59 -16.48 -26.98
C VAL A 224 3.82 -17.69 -26.52
#